data_AF-A0A898NAA9-F1
#
_entry.id   AF-A0A898NAA9-F1
#
_cell.length_a   1.000
_cell.length_b   1.000
_cell.length_c   1.000
_cell.angle_alpha   90.00
_cell.angle_beta   90.00
_cell.angle_gamma   90.00
#
_symmetry.space_group_name_H-M   'P 1'
#
loop_
_entity.id
_entity.type
_entity.pdbx_description
1 polymer ?
#
loop_
_entity_poly.entity_id
_entity_poly.type
_entity_poly.pdbx_seq_one_letter_code
_entity_poly.pdbx_strand_id
1 'polypeptide(L)' 'MAVPKKRTSISKKKIRKNFWKKKGYWRALKAFSLAQSIFTGKSNFRSKSPFTSKSKGFGFDCNKFKKNVGFGRI' A
#
# COMPACT_ATOMS: atom_id res chain seq x y z
N MET A 1 11.37 2.12 -29.63
CA MET A 1 11.07 1.69 -28.25
C MET A 1 12.38 1.38 -27.55
N ALA A 2 12.52 1.75 -26.27
CA ALA A 2 13.73 1.44 -25.51
C ALA A 2 13.73 -0.06 -25.15
N VAL A 3 14.75 -0.79 -25.63
CA VAL A 3 14.93 -2.22 -25.37
C VAL A 3 15.83 -2.41 -24.15
N PRO A 4 15.44 -3.23 -23.16
CA PRO A 4 16.28 -3.48 -22.00
C PRO A 4 17.55 -4.23 -22.40
N LYS A 5 18.71 -3.63 -22.16
CA LYS A 5 20.02 -4.22 -22.51
C LYS A 5 20.37 -5.48 -21.72
N LYS A 6 19.85 -5.60 -20.49
CA LYS A 6 20.10 -6.71 -19.56
C LYS A 6 18.83 -7.09 -18.83
N ARG A 7 18.70 -8.38 -18.47
CA ARG A 7 17.57 -8.86 -17.68
C ARG A 7 17.65 -8.33 -16.24
N THR A 8 16.49 -8.05 -15.64
CA THR A 8 16.44 -7.65 -14.23
C THR A 8 16.82 -8.81 -13.32
N SER A 9 17.61 -8.55 -12.27
CA SER A 9 17.90 -9.55 -11.25
C SER A 9 16.62 -10.03 -10.56
N ILE A 10 16.67 -11.26 -10.02
CA ILE A 10 15.52 -11.90 -9.36
C ILE A 10 15.04 -11.07 -8.16
N SER A 11 15.98 -10.52 -7.36
CA SER A 11 15.66 -9.66 -6.22
C SER A 11 14.89 -8.41 -6.65
N LYS A 12 15.39 -7.69 -7.68
CA LYS A 12 14.74 -6.49 -8.22
C LYS A 12 13.36 -6.79 -8.82
N LYS A 13 13.16 -7.97 -9.43
CA LYS A 13 11.85 -8.43 -9.92
C LYS A 13 10.87 -8.69 -8.76
N LYS A 14 11.32 -9.35 -7.69
CA LYS A 14 10.51 -9.64 -6.49
C LYS A 14 10.06 -8.36 -5.78
N ILE A 15 10.95 -7.39 -5.58
CA ILE A 15 10.63 -6.10 -4.93
C ILE A 15 9.50 -5.36 -5.68
N ARG A 16 9.58 -5.28 -7.01
CA ARG A 16 8.53 -4.65 -7.83
C ARG A 16 7.17 -5.35 -7.67
N LYS A 17 7.16 -6.68 -7.64
CA LYS A 17 5.93 -7.46 -7.41
C LYS A 17 5.39 -7.29 -5.99
N ASN A 18 6.26 -7.22 -4.98
CA ASN A 18 5.85 -7.03 -3.59
C ASN A 18 5.19 -5.67 -3.37
N PHE A 19 5.65 -4.61 -4.05
CA PHE A 19 5.00 -3.31 -4.00
C PHE A 19 3.54 -3.37 -4.50
N TRP A 20 3.29 -4.12 -5.58
CA TRP A 20 1.93 -4.36 -6.07
C TRP A 20 1.08 -5.16 -5.07
N LYS A 21 1.63 -6.23 -4.49
CA LYS A 21 0.92 -7.06 -3.50
C LYS A 21 0.61 -6.31 -2.20
N LYS A 22 1.48 -5.41 -1.77
CA LYS A 22 1.32 -4.60 -0.54
C LYS A 22 0.06 -3.73 -0.58
N LYS A 23 -0.37 -3.28 -1.76
CA LYS A 23 -1.61 -2.49 -1.91
C LYS A 23 -2.86 -3.28 -1.50
N GLY A 24 -2.91 -4.59 -1.79
CA GLY A 24 -4.02 -5.46 -1.40
C GLY A 24 -4.12 -5.65 0.11
N TYR A 25 -2.98 -5.81 0.78
CA TYR A 25 -2.92 -5.95 2.24
C TYR A 25 -3.59 -4.79 2.99
N TRP A 26 -3.31 -3.55 2.59
CA TRP A 26 -3.95 -2.37 3.21
C TRP A 26 -5.46 -2.33 3.00
N ARG A 27 -5.95 -2.81 1.85
CA ARG A 27 -7.37 -2.89 1.57
C ARG A 27 -8.04 -3.99 2.40
N ALA A 28 -7.36 -5.12 2.59
CA ALA A 28 -7.83 -6.20 3.46
C ALA A 28 -7.94 -5.77 4.92
N LEU A 29 -6.95 -5.04 5.45
CA LEU A 29 -7.00 -4.51 6.82
C LEU A 29 -8.20 -3.57 7.04
N LYS A 30 -8.46 -2.66 6.11
CA LYS A 30 -9.62 -1.77 6.17
C LYS A 30 -10.95 -2.52 6.07
N ALA A 31 -11.02 -3.54 5.21
CA ALA A 31 -12.21 -4.38 5.07
C ALA A 31 -12.47 -5.22 6.33
N PHE A 32 -11.41 -5.73 6.98
CA PHE A 32 -11.52 -6.50 8.22
C PHE A 32 -12.03 -5.64 9.38
N SER A 33 -11.49 -4.43 9.56
CA SER A 33 -11.99 -3.47 10.56
C SER A 33 -13.46 -3.11 10.31
N LEU A 34 -13.86 -2.96 9.05
CA LEU A 34 -15.25 -2.72 8.68
C LEU A 34 -16.15 -3.93 9.02
N ALA A 35 -15.71 -5.15 8.72
CA ALA A 35 -16.47 -6.36 9.01
C ALA A 35 -16.73 -6.53 10.51
N GLN A 36 -15.73 -6.26 11.35
CA GLN A 36 -15.92 -6.27 12.82
C GLN A 36 -16.94 -5.23 13.29
N SER A 37 -16.94 -4.03 12.70
CA SER A 37 -17.92 -2.99 13.01
C SER A 37 -19.34 -3.38 12.63
N ILE A 38 -19.52 -4.15 11.55
CA ILE A 38 -20.83 -4.69 11.14
C ILE A 38 -21.26 -5.79 12.11
N PHE A 39 -20.35 -6.71 12.46
CA PHE A 39 -20.65 -7.85 13.31
C PHE A 39 -21.05 -7.47 14.74
N THR A 40 -20.52 -6.36 15.26
CA THR A 40 -20.77 -5.90 16.64
C THR A 40 -22.10 -5.16 16.82
N GLY A 41 -22.90 -4.98 15.76
CA GLY A 41 -24.26 -4.41 15.84
C GLY A 41 -24.36 -2.98 16.39
N LYS A 42 -23.21 -2.33 16.63
CA LYS A 42 -23.12 -1.01 17.27
C LYS A 42 -22.72 0.02 16.22
N SER A 43 -23.66 0.91 15.92
CA SER A 43 -23.56 2.16 15.16
C SER A 43 -23.69 2.09 13.62
N ASN A 44 -24.84 2.60 13.16
CA ASN A 44 -25.13 3.25 11.87
C ASN A 44 -24.16 2.94 10.73
N PHE A 45 -24.54 1.92 9.94
CA PHE A 45 -23.93 1.49 8.69
C PHE A 45 -23.81 2.65 7.70
N ARG A 46 -22.76 3.46 7.82
CA ARG A 46 -22.46 4.49 6.84
C ARG A 46 -21.62 3.87 5.73
N SER A 47 -22.31 3.32 4.74
CA SER A 47 -21.80 2.99 3.42
C SER A 47 -21.32 4.26 2.69
N LYS A 48 -20.19 4.83 3.13
CA LYS A 48 -19.42 5.68 2.21
C LYS A 48 -18.80 4.74 1.19
N SER A 49 -19.39 4.73 0.01
CA SER A 49 -18.82 4.14 -1.18
C SER A 49 -17.31 4.50 -1.27
N PRO A 50 -16.42 3.55 -1.62
CA PRO A 50 -14.98 3.83 -1.69
C PRO A 50 -14.61 4.83 -2.81
N PHE A 51 -15.59 5.31 -3.56
CA PHE A 51 -15.48 6.26 -4.64
C PHE A 51 -16.06 7.61 -4.23
N THR A 52 -15.57 8.19 -3.13
CA THR A 52 -15.73 9.63 -2.89
C THR A 52 -14.34 10.26 -2.83
N SER A 53 -14.00 10.83 -3.98
CA SER A 53 -13.02 11.87 -4.26
C SER A 53 -12.62 12.74 -3.05
N LYS A 54 -11.55 12.34 -2.35
CA LYS A 54 -10.53 13.21 -1.71
C LYS A 54 -9.53 12.32 -0.95
N SER A 55 -8.86 11.42 -1.65
CA SER A 55 -7.68 10.77 -1.08
C SER A 55 -6.49 11.71 -1.25
N LYS A 56 -5.98 12.29 -0.16
CA LYS A 56 -4.57 12.71 -0.10
C LYS A 56 -3.76 11.53 -0.67
N GLY A 57 -3.01 11.82 -1.74
CA GLY A 57 -2.64 10.83 -2.75
C GLY A 57 -2.16 9.49 -2.18
N PHE A 58 -2.48 8.41 -2.89
CA PHE A 58 -1.92 7.07 -2.70
C PHE A 58 -0.41 7.02 -3.05
N GLY A 59 0.35 8.05 -2.65
CA GLY A 59 1.79 8.05 -2.65
C GLY A 59 2.25 7.37 -1.36
N PHE A 60 2.75 6.15 -1.47
CA PHE A 60 3.82 5.76 -0.56
C PHE A 60 4.97 6.72 -0.87
N ASP A 61 5.06 7.81 -0.10
CA ASP A 61 6.21 8.71 -0.17
C ASP A 61 7.43 7.90 0.28
N CYS A 62 8.16 7.39 -0.72
CA CYS A 62 9.38 6.62 -0.55
C CYS A 62 10.46 7.41 0.19
N ASN A 63 10.34 8.74 0.31
CA ASN A 63 11.25 9.58 1.07
C ASN A 63 11.02 9.53 2.59
N LYS A 64 9.89 8.98 3.07
CA LYS A 64 9.64 8.86 4.53
C LYS A 64 10.26 7.61 5.15
N PHE A 65 10.49 6.55 4.38
CA PHE A 65 11.20 5.35 4.87
C PHE A 65 12.72 5.55 4.95
N LYS A 66 13.26 6.56 4.25
CA LYS A 66 14.70 6.88 4.26
C LYS A 66 15.13 7.74 5.47
N LYS A 67 14.18 8.36 6.19
CA LYS A 67 14.48 9.23 7.36
C LYS A 67 14.54 8.51 8.71
N ASN A 68 14.08 7.25 8.78
CA ASN A 68 14.09 6.46 10.02
C ASN A 68 15.01 5.23 9.97
N VAL A 69 15.77 5.06 8.89
CA VAL A 69 16.89 4.12 8.86
C VAL A 69 18.12 4.98 8.62
N GLY A 70 18.68 5.48 9.72
CA GLY A 70 20.00 6.08 9.72
C GLY A 70 21.01 5.01 9.33
N PHE A 71 21.25 4.87 8.02
CA PHE A 71 22.55 4.41 7.57
C PHE A 71 23.50 5.58 7.78
N GLY A 72 24.04 5.62 9.00
CA GLY A 72 25.22 6.39 9.32
C GLY A 72 26.30 6.07 8.29
N ARG A 73 27.01 7.13 7.90
CA ARG A 73 28.26 7.07 7.15
C ARG A 73 29.20 6.05 7.78
N ILE A 74 29.61 5.06 6.99
CA ILE A 74 30.97 4.51 6.75
C ILE A 74 30.75 3.24 5.92
#